data_AF-A0A2V8LWS6-F1
#
_entry.id   AF-A0A2V8LWS6-F1
#
_cell.length_a   1.000
_cell.length_b   1.000
_cell.length_c   1.000
_cell.angle_alpha   90.00
_cell.angle_beta   90.00
_cell.angle_gamma   90.00
#
_symmetry.space_group_name_H-M   'P 1'
#
loop_
_entity.id
_entity.type
_entity.pdbx_description
1 polymer ?
#
loop_
_entity_poly.entity_id
_entity_poly.type
_entity_poly.pdbx_seq_one_letter_code
_entity_poly.pdbx_strand_id
1 'polypeptide(L)'
;MIVEGLNVLQTGHGRKSPPRTFVSDFFDFSIYVDAEEDHVRRWYLERFHMFRRTIFQDASSYFHRYAHLSDEEATATALQIWDQINGVNLRENILPTRERAQLILEKSRDHSVRGVKLRKL
;
A
#
# COMPACT_ATOMS: atom_id res chain seq x y z
N MET A 1 11.03 9.02 16.37
CA MET A 1 10.96 9.28 14.91
C MET A 1 9.97 8.29 14.31
N ILE A 2 9.16 8.71 13.32
CA ILE A 2 8.26 7.79 12.60
C ILE A 2 8.80 7.65 11.18
N VAL A 3 8.93 6.41 10.71
CA VAL A 3 9.30 6.06 9.34
C VAL A 3 8.13 5.30 8.74
N GLU A 4 7.59 5.80 7.63
CA GLU A 4 6.46 5.20 6.92
C GLU A 4 6.87 4.76 5.51
N GLY A 5 6.36 3.61 5.07
CA GLY A 5 6.49 3.16 3.69
C GLY A 5 6.12 1.69 3.52
N LEU A 6 5.84 1.30 2.28
CA LEU A 6 5.45 -0.08 1.94
C LEU A 6 6.59 -1.10 2.13
N ASN A 7 7.84 -0.64 2.07
CA ASN A 7 9.02 -1.51 2.01
C ASN A 7 9.81 -1.56 3.33
N VAL A 8 9.33 -0.91 4.39
CA VAL A 8 10.09 -0.74 5.64
C VAL A 8 10.36 -2.06 6.36
N LEU A 9 9.59 -3.10 6.05
CA LEU A 9 9.74 -4.47 6.56
C LEU A 9 10.31 -5.47 5.53
N GLN A 10 10.93 -5.04 4.44
CA GLN A 10 11.53 -5.97 3.46
C GLN A 10 12.95 -6.40 3.86
N THR A 11 13.27 -7.68 3.65
CA THR A 11 14.59 -8.30 3.95
C THR A 11 15.36 -8.76 2.72
N GLY A 12 15.06 -8.24 1.54
CA GLY A 12 15.75 -8.63 0.30
C GLY A 12 15.66 -10.12 -0.04
N HIS A 13 14.71 -10.88 0.53
CA HIS A 13 14.41 -12.25 0.14
C HIS A 13 14.13 -12.29 -1.38
N GLY A 14 14.75 -13.25 -2.08
CA GLY A 14 14.67 -13.36 -3.55
C GLY A 14 15.73 -12.56 -4.32
N ARG A 15 16.59 -11.78 -3.66
CA ARG A 15 17.72 -11.11 -4.34
C ARG A 15 18.92 -12.07 -4.46
N LYS A 16 19.61 -12.04 -5.61
CA LYS A 16 20.85 -12.81 -5.85
C LYS A 16 21.97 -12.52 -4.84
N SER A 17 21.98 -11.30 -4.26
CA SER A 17 22.88 -10.90 -3.20
C SER A 17 22.10 -10.03 -2.20
N PRO A 18 21.48 -10.64 -1.17
CA PRO A 18 20.73 -9.88 -0.18
C PRO A 18 21.70 -9.06 0.68
N PRO A 19 21.37 -7.81 1.03
CA PRO A 19 22.17 -7.04 1.96
C PRO A 19 22.19 -7.73 3.33
N ARG A 20 23.28 -7.57 4.08
CA ARG A 20 23.44 -8.16 5.43
C ARG A 20 22.63 -7.44 6.51
N THR A 21 22.13 -6.24 6.20
CA THR A 21 21.41 -5.38 7.13
C THR A 21 20.21 -4.77 6.41
N PHE A 22 19.09 -4.69 7.11
CA PHE A 22 17.83 -4.16 6.61
C PHE A 22 17.38 -2.97 7.43
N VAL A 23 16.54 -2.11 6.84
CA VAL A 23 16.02 -0.92 7.55
C VAL A 23 15.26 -1.35 8.82
N SER A 24 14.56 -2.49 8.76
CA SER A 24 13.85 -3.07 9.90
C SER A 24 14.74 -3.42 11.09
N ASP A 25 16.04 -3.63 10.89
CA ASP A 25 16.97 -4.01 11.96
C ASP A 25 17.24 -2.82 12.91
N PHE A 26 16.89 -1.61 12.49
CA PHE A 26 17.04 -0.37 13.27
C PHE A 26 15.72 0.11 13.89
N PHE A 27 14.65 -0.67 13.79
CA PHE A 27 13.36 -0.27 14.36
C PHE A 27 13.15 -0.88 15.74
N ASP A 28 12.96 -0.02 16.74
CA ASP A 28 12.56 -0.44 18.09
C ASP A 28 11.15 -1.04 18.11
N PHE A 29 10.28 -0.56 17.21
CA PHE A 29 8.90 -1.01 17.06
C PHE A 29 8.43 -0.82 15.62
N SER A 30 7.62 -1.76 15.12
CA SER A 30 7.02 -1.65 13.79
C SER A 30 5.55 -2.07 13.79
N ILE A 31 4.80 -1.37 12.95
CA ILE A 31 3.36 -1.55 12.78
C ILE A 31 3.09 -1.91 11.32
N TYR A 32 2.31 -2.96 11.10
CA TYR A 32 1.73 -3.29 9.81
C TYR A 32 0.24 -2.97 9.82
N VAL A 33 -0.24 -2.21 8.84
CA VAL A 33 -1.67 -1.92 8.68
C VAL A 33 -2.23 -2.89 7.65
N ASP A 34 -3.04 -3.84 8.11
CA ASP A 34 -3.62 -4.91 7.31
C ASP A 34 -5.10 -4.64 6.98
N ALA A 35 -5.54 -5.15 5.84
CA ALA A 35 -6.93 -5.16 5.40
C ALA A 35 -7.11 -6.21 4.29
N GLU A 36 -8.32 -6.72 4.13
CA GLU A 36 -8.66 -7.57 2.99
C GLU A 36 -8.34 -6.85 1.67
N GLU A 37 -7.78 -7.58 0.69
CA GLU A 37 -7.32 -6.99 -0.56
C GLU A 37 -8.43 -6.20 -1.27
N ASP A 38 -9.66 -6.72 -1.27
CA ASP A 38 -10.82 -6.05 -1.88
C ASP A 38 -11.14 -4.70 -1.22
N HIS A 39 -10.89 -4.56 0.08
CA HIS A 39 -11.05 -3.28 0.77
C HIS A 39 -9.96 -2.30 0.33
N VAL A 40 -8.70 -2.75 0.24
CA VAL A 40 -7.59 -1.89 -0.21
C VAL A 40 -7.78 -1.47 -1.66
N ARG A 41 -8.19 -2.38 -2.54
CA ARG A 41 -8.54 -2.10 -3.94
C ARG A 41 -9.62 -1.03 -4.04
N ARG A 42 -10.68 -1.16 -3.24
CA ARG A 42 -11.75 -0.16 -3.19
C ARG A 42 -11.24 1.22 -2.76
N TRP A 43 -10.47 1.29 -1.66
CA TRP A 43 -9.91 2.56 -1.18
C TRP A 43 -8.97 3.19 -2.20
N TYR A 44 -8.21 2.37 -2.92
CA TYR A 44 -7.37 2.84 -4.01
C TYR A 44 -8.20 3.50 -5.13
N LEU A 45 -9.31 2.88 -5.55
CA LEU A 45 -10.20 3.45 -6.56
C LEU A 45 -10.85 4.76 -6.09
N GLU A 46 -11.37 4.78 -4.86
CA GLU A 46 -11.98 5.97 -4.27
C GLU A 46 -10.98 7.13 -4.21
N ARG A 47 -9.74 6.85 -3.79
CA ARG A 47 -8.65 7.82 -3.78
C ARG A 47 -8.24 8.28 -5.18
N PHE A 48 -8.21 7.37 -6.16
CA PHE A 48 -7.90 7.73 -7.55
C PHE A 48 -8.91 8.73 -8.11
N HIS A 49 -10.21 8.49 -7.89
CA HIS A 49 -11.28 9.41 -8.28
C HIS A 49 -11.19 10.76 -7.54
N MET A 50 -10.89 10.74 -6.25
CA MET A 50 -10.66 11.96 -5.47
C MET A 50 -9.50 12.79 -6.07
N PHE A 51 -8.39 12.15 -6.43
CA PHE A 51 -7.26 12.83 -7.07
C PHE A 51 -7.57 13.32 -8.48
N ARG A 52 -8.32 12.56 -9.27
CA ARG A 52 -8.79 13.00 -10.59
C ARG A 52 -9.61 14.30 -10.53
N ARG A 53 -10.44 14.45 -9.50
CA ARG A 53 -11.24 15.66 -9.25
C ARG A 53 -10.45 16.82 -8.65
N THR A 54 -9.22 16.59 -8.20
CA THR A 54 -8.41 17.59 -7.49
C THR A 54 -7.04 17.74 -8.15
N ILE A 55 -6.01 17.07 -7.62
CA ILE A 55 -4.60 17.30 -7.96
C ILE A 55 -4.20 16.85 -9.36
N PHE A 56 -5.01 16.06 -10.05
CA PHE A 56 -4.75 15.74 -11.46
C PHE A 56 -5.16 16.88 -12.40
N GLN A 57 -5.99 17.83 -11.96
CA GLN A 57 -6.36 18.99 -12.78
C GLN A 57 -5.22 20.00 -12.95
N ASP A 58 -4.19 19.93 -12.09
CA ASP A 58 -2.98 20.73 -12.24
C ASP A 58 -2.16 20.23 -13.43
N ALA A 59 -1.92 21.10 -14.41
CA ALA A 59 -1.15 20.79 -15.62
C ALA A 59 0.31 20.40 -15.35
N SER A 60 0.86 20.78 -14.20
CA SER A 60 2.21 20.37 -13.76
C SER A 60 2.23 18.97 -13.12
N SER A 61 1.06 18.41 -12.79
CA SER A 61 0.94 17.08 -12.23
C SER A 61 1.30 16.01 -13.26
N TYR A 62 2.18 15.07 -12.90
CA TYR A 62 2.47 13.89 -13.73
C TYR A 62 1.19 13.15 -14.14
N PHE A 63 0.18 13.19 -13.27
CA PHE A 63 -1.10 12.52 -13.42
C PHE A 63 -2.13 13.33 -14.20
N HIS A 64 -1.78 14.51 -14.71
CA HIS A 64 -2.66 15.35 -15.54
C HIS A 64 -3.22 14.61 -16.76
N ARG A 65 -2.46 13.65 -17.29
CA ARG A 65 -2.91 12.72 -18.35
C ARG A 65 -4.21 11.98 -18.04
N TYR A 66 -4.60 11.85 -16.77
CA TYR A 66 -5.82 11.18 -16.34
C TYR A 66 -6.98 12.15 -16.04
N ALA A 67 -6.74 13.47 -16.09
CA ALA A 67 -7.71 14.50 -15.71
C ALA A 67 -8.97 14.49 -16.58
N HIS A 68 -8.82 14.14 -17.87
CA HIS A 68 -9.87 14.21 -18.89
C HIS A 68 -10.54 12.87 -19.19
N LEU A 69 -10.11 11.78 -18.55
CA LEU A 69 -10.84 10.51 -18.65
C LEU A 69 -12.28 10.72 -18.15
N SER A 70 -13.24 9.98 -18.69
CA SER A 70 -14.56 9.82 -18.09
C SER A 70 -14.50 9.01 -16.77
N ASP A 71 -15.60 8.96 -16.02
CA ASP A 71 -15.63 8.17 -14.78
C ASP A 71 -15.45 6.66 -15.03
N GLU A 72 -15.99 6.16 -16.14
CA GLU A 72 -15.82 4.76 -16.57
C GLU A 72 -14.37 4.47 -16.96
N GLU A 73 -13.78 5.32 -17.81
CA GLU A 73 -12.38 5.17 -18.23
C GLU A 73 -11.42 5.32 -17.05
N ALA A 74 -11.67 6.25 -16.13
CA ALA A 74 -10.87 6.42 -14.93
C ALA A 74 -10.93 5.19 -14.02
N THR A 75 -12.12 4.60 -13.87
CA THR A 75 -12.29 3.35 -13.11
C THR A 75 -11.54 2.20 -13.77
N ALA A 76 -11.71 2.00 -15.07
CA ALA A 76 -11.00 0.95 -15.83
C ALA A 76 -9.48 1.11 -15.73
N THR A 77 -8.99 2.34 -15.91
CA THR A 77 -7.55 2.68 -15.80
C THR A 77 -7.03 2.39 -14.40
N ALA A 78 -7.75 2.82 -13.36
CA ALA A 78 -7.33 2.61 -11.98
C ALA A 78 -7.33 1.12 -11.62
N LEU A 79 -8.34 0.36 -12.06
CA LEU A 79 -8.38 -1.10 -11.90
C LEU A 79 -7.20 -1.77 -12.58
N GLN A 80 -6.88 -1.39 -13.82
CA GLN A 80 -5.73 -1.93 -14.53
C GLN A 80 -4.42 -1.66 -13.77
N ILE A 81 -4.21 -0.43 -13.28
CA ILE A 81 -3.02 -0.10 -12.47
C ILE A 81 -2.99 -0.92 -11.18
N TRP A 82 -4.14 -1.10 -10.51
CA TRP A 82 -4.21 -1.96 -9.33
C TRP A 82 -3.79 -3.39 -9.67
N ASP A 83 -4.46 -4.00 -10.65
CA ASP A 83 -4.30 -5.42 -10.96
C ASP A 83 -2.88 -5.75 -11.47
N GLN A 84 -2.25 -4.82 -12.20
CA GLN A 84 -0.93 -5.04 -12.81
C GLN A 84 0.25 -4.57 -11.94
N ILE A 85 0.04 -3.62 -11.03
CA ILE A 85 1.14 -2.98 -10.30
C ILE A 85 0.93 -3.12 -8.79
N ASN A 86 -0.11 -2.48 -8.23
CA ASN A 86 -0.25 -2.38 -6.78
C ASN A 86 -0.66 -3.69 -6.11
N GLY A 87 -1.60 -4.43 -6.71
CA GLY A 87 -2.05 -5.74 -6.24
C GLY A 87 -0.95 -6.80 -6.34
N VAL A 88 -0.18 -6.79 -7.43
CA VAL A 88 1.01 -7.66 -7.58
C VAL A 88 2.02 -7.34 -6.48
N ASN A 89 2.35 -6.06 -6.31
CA ASN A 89 3.29 -5.63 -5.27
C ASN A 89 2.80 -5.97 -3.85
N LEU A 90 1.50 -5.84 -3.59
CA LEU A 90 0.88 -6.23 -2.33
C LEU A 90 1.11 -7.71 -2.05
N ARG A 91 0.71 -8.59 -2.97
CA ARG A 91 0.79 -10.05 -2.80
C ARG A 91 2.22 -10.56 -2.72
N GLU A 92 3.11 -10.05 -3.58
CA GLU A 92 4.44 -10.62 -3.77
C GLU A 92 5.49 -10.00 -2.84
N ASN A 93 5.36 -8.72 -2.48
CA ASN A 93 6.44 -7.99 -1.80
C ASN A 93 6.06 -7.38 -0.46
N ILE A 94 4.78 -7.06 -0.22
CA ILE A 94 4.34 -6.36 1.00
C ILE A 94 3.72 -7.35 2.00
N LEU A 95 2.69 -8.09 1.59
CA LEU A 95 1.98 -9.07 2.44
C LEU A 95 2.91 -10.11 3.07
N PRO A 96 3.93 -10.66 2.38
CA PRO A 96 4.86 -11.62 3.01
C PRO A 96 5.67 -11.03 4.18
N THR A 97 5.74 -9.70 4.29
CA THR A 97 6.46 -9.04 5.38
C THR A 97 5.59 -8.80 6.62
N ARG A 98 4.27 -9.06 6.55
CA ARG A 98 3.30 -8.77 7.63
C ARG A 98 3.71 -9.36 8.97
N GLU A 99 4.08 -10.64 8.99
CA GLU A 99 4.43 -11.37 10.22
C GLU A 99 5.76 -10.91 10.85
N ARG A 100 6.50 -10.02 10.18
CA ARG A 100 7.70 -9.39 10.74
C ARG A 100 7.36 -8.23 11.68
N ALA A 101 6.16 -7.67 11.60
CA ALA A 101 5.76 -6.55 12.44
C ALA A 101 5.59 -6.95 13.91
N GLN A 102 5.87 -6.03 14.83
CA GLN A 102 5.56 -6.23 16.25
C GLN A 102 4.06 -6.07 16.50
N LEU A 103 3.39 -5.20 15.76
CA LEU A 103 1.95 -4.96 15.86
C LEU A 103 1.29 -4.98 14.48
N ILE A 104 0.16 -5.68 14.37
CA ILE A 104 -0.69 -5.68 13.17
C ILE A 104 -2.03 -5.02 13.52
N LEU A 105 -2.36 -3.93 12.82
CA LEU A 105 -3.66 -3.26 12.88
C LEU A 105 -4.53 -3.75 11.74
N GLU A 106 -5.59 -4.48 12.05
CA GLU A 106 -6.53 -4.99 11.04
C GLU A 106 -7.68 -4.00 10.83
N LYS A 107 -7.84 -3.51 9.60
CA LYS A 107 -8.90 -2.58 9.21
C LYS A 107 -10.06 -3.30 8.53
N SER A 108 -11.27 -2.87 8.82
CA SER A 108 -12.49 -3.22 8.06
C SER A 108 -12.72 -2.24 6.91
N ARG A 109 -13.72 -2.55 6.07
CA ARG A 109 -14.09 -1.83 4.83
C ARG A 109 -14.26 -0.32 4.97
N ASP A 110 -14.71 0.14 6.12
CA ASP A 110 -14.97 1.55 6.47
C ASP A 110 -13.76 2.26 7.10
N HIS A 111 -12.58 1.65 7.01
CA HIS A 111 -11.34 2.08 7.66
C HIS A 111 -11.34 2.03 9.19
N SER A 112 -12.38 1.51 9.85
CA SER A 112 -12.32 1.29 11.29
C SER A 112 -11.38 0.11 11.62
N VAL A 113 -10.83 0.13 12.83
CA VAL A 113 -9.96 -0.95 13.31
C VAL A 113 -10.84 -2.04 13.89
N ARG A 114 -10.76 -3.24 13.31
CA ARG A 114 -11.52 -4.43 13.77
C ARG A 114 -10.70 -5.37 14.64
N GLY A 115 -9.38 -5.24 14.62
CA GLY A 115 -8.47 -6.14 15.33
C GLY A 115 -7.10 -5.53 15.53
N VAL A 116 -6.47 -5.92 16.63
CA VAL A 116 -5.09 -5.58 16.95
C VAL A 116 -4.38 -6.86 17.39
N LYS A 117 -3.28 -7.20 16.73
CA LYS A 117 -2.41 -8.31 17.13
C LYS A 117 -1.08 -7.73 17.57
N LEU A 118 -0.65 -8.06 18.78
CA LEU A 118 0.65 -7.69 19.32
C LEU A 118 1.47 -8.96 19.52
N ARG A 119 2.70 -8.96 19.01
CA ARG A 119 3.63 -10.08 19.19
C ARG A 119 3.99 -10.22 20.66
N LYS A 120 3.85 -11.44 21.21
CA LYS A 120 4.35 -11.74 22.56
C LYS A 120 5.88 -11.76 22.53
N LEU A 121 6.49 -11.07 23.49
CA LEU A 121 7.94 -11.04 23.74
C LEU A 121 8.36 -12.29 24.53
#